data_AF-A0A6B0T5S1-F1
#
_entry.id   AF-A0A6B0T5S1-F1
#
_cell.length_a   1.000
_cell.length_b   1.000
_cell.length_c   1.000
_cell.angle_alpha   90.00
_cell.angle_beta   90.00
_cell.angle_gamma   90.00
#
_symmetry.space_group_name_H-M   'P 1'
#
loop_
_entity.id
_entity.type
_entity.pdbx_description
1 polymer ?
#
loop_
_entity_poly.entity_id
_entity_poly.type
_entity_poly.pdbx_seq_one_letter_code
_entity_poly.pdbx_strand_id
1 'polypeptide(L)'
;MTGYHGKLRVPESFCRECHLFTRRAQQAIQQVDGDVSLSVRSWWTHLPWALRHGGYHPPVMVVGGRRLCQGHDVPTTEAVVEAIERAQN
;
A
#
# COMPACT_ATOMS: atom_id res chain seq x y z
N MET A 1 8.52 -5.72 -12.06
CA MET A 1 7.25 -5.59 -12.80
C MET A 1 7.22 -4.23 -13.44
N THR A 2 7.33 -4.16 -14.77
CA THR A 2 7.01 -2.96 -15.54
C THR A 2 5.69 -3.28 -16.23
N GLY A 3 4.66 -2.50 -15.95
CA GLY A 3 3.33 -2.90 -16.36
C GLY A 3 2.41 -1.71 -16.38
N TYR A 4 1.83 -1.46 -17.54
CA TYR A 4 0.70 -0.56 -17.70
C TYR A 4 -0.34 -0.83 -16.60
N HIS A 5 -0.64 0.19 -15.78
CA HIS A 5 -1.79 0.15 -14.88
C HIS A 5 -2.98 0.70 -15.67
N GLY A 6 -3.66 -0.18 -16.41
CA GLY A 6 -4.69 0.20 -17.39
C GLY A 6 -4.08 0.68 -18.70
N LYS A 7 -4.47 1.86 -19.21
CA LYS A 7 -3.93 2.45 -20.46
C LYS A 7 -2.70 3.35 -20.28
N LEU A 8 -2.22 3.53 -19.05
CA LEU A 8 -1.13 4.46 -18.73
C LEU A 8 0.18 3.71 -18.48
N ARG A 9 1.24 4.12 -19.20
CA ARG A 9 2.60 3.65 -19.00
C ARG A 9 3.15 4.27 -17.73
N VAL A 10 3.25 3.48 -16.67
CA VAL A 10 3.76 3.92 -15.38
C VAL A 10 5.30 3.90 -15.41
N PRO A 11 5.99 4.98 -15.00
CA PRO A 11 7.45 5.02 -14.94
C PRO A 11 8.04 3.88 -14.09
N GLU A 12 9.23 3.41 -14.45
CA GLU A 12 9.89 2.27 -13.79
C GLU A 12 10.19 2.51 -12.30
N SER A 13 10.60 3.72 -11.92
CA SER A 13 10.85 4.11 -10.53
C SER A 13 9.59 3.99 -9.67
N PHE A 14 8.47 4.47 -10.21
CA PHE A 14 7.16 4.36 -9.57
C PHE A 14 6.71 2.90 -9.44
N CYS A 15 6.95 2.09 -10.45
CA CYS A 15 6.67 0.65 -10.39
C CYS A 15 7.53 -0.04 -9.32
N ARG A 16 8.79 0.37 -9.13
CA ARG A 16 9.68 -0.21 -8.11
C ARG A 16 9.15 0.03 -6.70
N GLU A 17 8.75 1.26 -6.39
CA GLU A 17 8.21 1.62 -5.07
C GLU A 17 6.85 0.95 -4.83
N CYS A 18 5.94 1.00 -5.81
CA CYS A 18 4.67 0.27 -5.74
C CYS A 18 4.88 -1.24 -5.54
N HIS A 19 5.88 -1.82 -6.23
CA HIS A 19 6.21 -3.23 -6.08
C HIS A 19 6.74 -3.55 -4.67
N LEU A 20 7.56 -2.67 -4.09
CA LEU A 20 8.02 -2.84 -2.70
C LEU A 20 6.85 -2.74 -1.72
N PHE A 21 5.97 -1.76 -1.85
CA PHE A 21 4.78 -1.61 -1.00
C PHE A 21 3.89 -2.85 -1.04
N THR A 22 3.54 -3.30 -2.25
CA THR A 22 2.69 -4.50 -2.45
C THR A 22 3.36 -5.76 -1.93
N ARG A 23 4.66 -5.95 -2.16
CA ARG A 23 5.40 -7.11 -1.64
C ARG A 23 5.44 -7.12 -0.11
N ARG A 24 5.67 -5.98 0.54
CA ARG A 24 5.71 -5.88 2.00
C ARG A 24 4.35 -6.16 2.62
N ALA A 25 3.27 -5.65 2.01
CA ALA A 25 1.92 -5.98 2.41
C ALA A 25 1.62 -7.48 2.27
N GLN A 26 2.00 -8.11 1.15
CA GLN A 26 1.83 -9.55 0.94
C GLN A 26 2.60 -10.40 1.96
N GLN A 27 3.82 -10.00 2.31
CA GLN A 27 4.60 -10.70 3.33
C GLN A 27 3.98 -10.53 4.72
N ALA A 28 3.45 -9.35 5.03
CA ALA A 28 2.84 -9.08 6.33
C ALA A 28 1.54 -9.87 6.54
N ILE A 29 0.66 -9.95 5.55
CA ILE A 29 -0.59 -10.74 5.68
C ILE A 29 -0.33 -12.25 5.84
N GLN A 30 0.84 -12.75 5.42
CA GLN A 30 1.23 -14.14 5.64
C GLN A 30 1.76 -14.40 7.07
N GLN A 31 2.08 -13.33 7.81
CA GLN A 31 2.63 -13.41 9.17
C GLN A 31 1.59 -13.11 10.25
N VAL A 32 0.44 -12.56 9.88
CA VAL A 32 -0.64 -12.22 10.84
C VAL A 32 -1.67 -13.34 10.85
N ASP A 33 -2.06 -13.76 12.05
CA ASP A 33 -3.20 -14.65 12.24
C ASP A 33 -4.51 -13.84 12.13
N GLY A 34 -5.31 -14.10 11.09
CA GLY A 34 -6.63 -13.49 10.92
C GLY A 34 -7.05 -13.32 9.47
N ASP A 35 -8.32 -12.98 9.27
CA ASP A 35 -8.85 -12.67 7.93
C ASP A 35 -8.50 -11.24 7.54
N VAL A 36 -7.37 -11.09 6.83
CA VAL A 36 -6.87 -9.79 6.35
C VAL A 36 -7.07 -9.69 4.84
N SER A 37 -7.92 -8.77 4.41
CA SER A 37 -8.11 -8.48 2.99
C SER A 37 -7.08 -7.47 2.45
N LEU A 38 -6.41 -7.81 1.35
CA LEU A 38 -5.49 -6.92 0.65
C LEU A 38 -6.10 -6.42 -0.66
N SER A 39 -6.22 -5.10 -0.82
CA SER A 39 -6.69 -4.46 -2.05
C SER A 39 -5.66 -3.47 -2.57
N VAL A 40 -5.22 -3.64 -3.82
CA VAL A 40 -4.30 -2.73 -4.51
C VAL A 40 -5.07 -1.98 -5.60
N ARG A 41 -5.06 -0.64 -5.55
CA ARG A 41 -5.80 0.21 -6.50
C ARG A 41 -4.93 1.32 -7.05
N SER A 42 -5.26 1.81 -8.23
CA SER A 42 -4.58 2.96 -8.84
C SER A 42 -4.92 4.24 -8.07
N TRP A 43 -3.89 4.91 -7.54
CA TRP A 43 -4.03 6.18 -6.81
C TRP A 43 -4.77 7.24 -7.65
N TRP A 44 -4.46 7.35 -8.94
CA TRP A 44 -5.11 8.31 -9.85
C TRP A 44 -6.62 8.13 -9.91
N THR A 45 -7.10 6.89 -9.96
CA THR A 45 -8.54 6.58 -10.03
C THR A 45 -9.23 6.61 -8.66
N HIS A 46 -8.45 6.60 -7.57
CA HIS A 46 -8.92 6.54 -6.18
C HIS A 46 -8.45 7.75 -5.36
N LEU A 47 -8.19 8.87 -6.02
CA LEU A 47 -7.66 10.08 -5.40
C LEU A 47 -8.52 10.59 -4.23
N PRO A 48 -9.86 10.68 -4.33
CA PRO A 48 -10.68 11.12 -3.18
C PRO A 48 -10.55 10.22 -1.96
N TRP A 49 -10.41 8.90 -2.18
CA TRP A 49 -10.19 7.94 -1.11
C TRP A 49 -8.80 8.13 -0.49
N ALA A 50 -7.76 8.28 -1.30
CA ALA A 50 -6.41 8.54 -0.81
C ALA A 50 -6.35 9.81 0.04
N LEU A 51 -6.96 10.91 -0.43
CA LEU A 51 -7.03 12.18 0.30
C LEU A 51 -7.77 12.08 1.64
N ARG A 52 -8.87 11.31 1.70
CA ARG A 52 -9.60 11.06 2.96
C ARG A 52 -8.72 10.44 4.04
N HIS A 53 -7.73 9.65 3.64
CA HIS A 53 -6.75 9.03 4.54
C HIS A 53 -5.42 9.82 4.62
N GLY A 54 -5.34 11.02 4.04
CA GLY A 54 -4.14 11.86 4.03
C GLY A 54 -3.05 11.42 3.03
N GLY A 55 -3.38 10.59 2.05
CA GLY A 55 -2.48 10.11 1.00
C GLY A 55 -2.30 11.10 -0.15
N TYR A 56 -1.51 12.15 0.05
CA TYR A 56 -1.26 13.20 -0.94
C TYR A 56 -0.25 12.80 -2.02
N HIS A 57 0.56 11.78 -1.77
CA HIS A 57 1.58 11.33 -2.71
C HIS A 57 1.60 9.80 -2.84
N PRO A 58 1.48 9.23 -4.05
CA PRO A 58 1.60 7.78 -4.27
C PRO A 58 3.05 7.28 -4.13
N PRO A 59 3.26 5.97 -3.84
CA PRO A 59 2.27 4.98 -3.38
C PRO A 59 1.78 5.29 -1.96
N VAL A 60 0.53 4.92 -1.62
CA VAL A 60 -0.04 5.13 -0.27
C VAL A 60 -0.43 3.78 0.32
N MET A 61 -0.05 3.52 1.56
CA MET A 61 -0.50 2.35 2.32
C MET A 61 -1.43 2.78 3.46
N VAL A 62 -2.59 2.15 3.55
CA VAL A 62 -3.58 2.35 4.60
C VAL A 62 -3.87 1.00 5.24
N VAL A 63 -3.82 0.94 6.57
CA VAL A 63 -4.10 -0.25 7.37
C VAL A 63 -5.14 0.13 8.41
N GLY A 64 -6.24 -0.64 8.54
CA GLY A 64 -7.31 -0.32 9.49
C GLY A 64 -7.96 1.05 9.30
N GLY A 65 -7.98 1.58 8.06
CA GLY A 65 -8.48 2.93 7.77
C GLY A 65 -7.53 4.07 8.18
N ARG A 66 -6.31 3.77 8.64
CA ARG A 66 -5.28 4.75 8.98
C ARG A 66 -4.12 4.66 8.00
N ARG A 67 -3.63 5.79 7.51
CA ARG A 67 -2.44 5.83 6.63
C ARG A 67 -1.22 5.42 7.43
N LEU A 68 -0.53 4.39 6.95
CA LEU A 68 0.73 3.92 7.50
C LEU A 68 1.88 4.78 6.94
N CYS A 69 2.05 4.79 5.62
CA CYS A 69 3.11 5.51 4.94
C CYS A 69 2.68 5.94 3.53
N GLN A 70 3.47 6.81 2.92
CA GLN A 70 3.27 7.24 1.54
C GLN A 70 4.58 7.62 0.83
N GLY A 71 4.60 7.54 -0.50
CA GLY A 71 5.73 7.97 -1.31
C GLY A 71 6.96 7.08 -1.14
N HIS A 72 8.10 7.74 -0.94
CA HIS A 72 9.41 7.10 -0.76
C HIS A 72 9.59 6.40 0.60
N ASP A 73 8.63 6.55 1.52
CA ASP A 73 8.64 5.91 2.83
C ASP A 73 8.19 4.45 2.72
N VAL A 74 9.06 3.60 2.16
CA VAL A 74 8.80 2.17 1.95
C VAL A 74 8.79 1.46 3.31
N PRO A 75 7.65 0.86 3.73
CA PRO A 75 7.54 0.27 5.06
C PRO A 75 8.31 -1.05 5.12
N THR A 76 8.87 -1.39 6.28
CA THR A 76 9.34 -2.76 6.54
C THR A 76 8.15 -3.70 6.71
N THR A 77 8.37 -5.01 6.56
CA THR A 77 7.28 -5.99 6.70
C THR A 77 6.72 -5.96 8.12
N GLU A 78 7.61 -5.83 9.12
CA GLU A 78 7.29 -5.82 10.53
C GLU A 78 6.42 -4.62 10.91
N ALA A 79 6.70 -3.44 10.32
CA ALA A 79 5.88 -2.25 10.53
C ALA A 79 4.45 -2.42 9.97
N VAL A 80 4.29 -3.19 8.88
CA VAL A 80 2.97 -3.50 8.34
C VAL A 80 2.24 -4.52 9.21
N VAL A 81 2.93 -5.56 9.70
CA VAL A 81 2.38 -6.55 10.65
C VAL A 81 1.85 -5.84 11.89
N GLU A 82 2.67 -5.02 12.52
CA GLU A 82 2.29 -4.27 13.72
C GLU A 82 1.09 -3.35 13.46
N ALA A 83 1.04 -2.71 12.29
CA ALA A 83 -0.10 -1.88 11.91
C ALA A 83 -1.41 -2.69 11.74
N ILE A 84 -1.32 -3.92 11.24
CA ILE A 84 -2.47 -4.83 11.08
C ILE A 84 -2.95 -5.26 12.47
N GLU A 85 -2.06 -5.73 13.33
CA GLU A 85 -2.39 -6.20 14.69
C GLU A 85 -3.02 -5.08 15.54
N ARG A 86 -2.52 -3.84 15.42
CA ARG A 86 -3.12 -2.67 16.08
C ARG A 86 -4.51 -2.31 15.55
N ALA A 87 -4.83 -2.69 14.31
CA ALA A 87 -6.14 -2.43 13.70
C ALA A 87 -7.17 -3.53 14.01
N GLN A 88 -6.71 -4.69 14.47
CA GLN A 88 -7.55 -5.82 14.88
C GLN A 88 -7.98 -5.75 16.36
N ASN A 89 -7.24 -4.99 17.18
CA ASN A 89 -7.59 -4.66 18.57
C ASN A 89 -8.50 -3.43 18.66
#